data_AF-A0A7Y2GWN8-F1
#
_entry.id   AF-A0A7Y2GWN8-F1
#
_cell.length_a   1.000
_cell.length_b   1.000
_cell.length_c   1.000
_cell.angle_alpha   90.00
_cell.angle_beta   90.00
_cell.angle_gamma   90.00
#
_symmetry.space_group_name_H-M   'P 1'
#
loop_
_entity.id
_entity.type
_entity.pdbx_description
1 polymer ?
#
loop_
_entity_poly.entity_id
_entity_poly.type
_entity_poly.pdbx_seq_one_letter_code
_entity_poly.pdbx_strand_id
1 'polypeptide(L)'
;PMNTWWAWVLLLFVDDFAYYWFHRISHESRFFWNFHVVHHSSNQYNLGVAGRQSWFSGIAHWIFYIPIALLGFPLWAFVFMHGINLIYQFWIHTELINRMGWFELVFNTPSHHRVHHGTNEKYLDKNYAGIFIIWDKLFGTFVEEEEEVKYGIIKPINSYNPLWINTHAWFEMIEAMKTKNSIYGKLRCVFASPNMDFKESSKTIVGKPNQI
;
A
#
# COMPACT_ATOMS: atom_id res chain seq x y z
N PRO A 1 1.74 -22.52 21.97
CA PRO A 1 1.48 -22.95 20.57
C PRO A 1 2.75 -23.13 19.70
N MET A 2 3.84 -22.39 19.93
CA MET A 2 4.98 -22.35 18.99
C MET A 2 5.93 -23.57 19.02
N ASN A 3 5.63 -24.58 19.85
CA ASN A 3 6.43 -25.82 19.92
C ASN A 3 6.18 -26.76 18.73
N THR A 4 5.19 -26.45 17.88
CA THR A 4 4.85 -27.24 16.70
C THR A 4 5.19 -26.47 15.43
N TRP A 5 5.93 -27.10 14.52
CA TRP A 5 6.47 -26.43 13.32
C TRP A 5 5.39 -25.76 12.45
N TRP A 6 4.21 -26.39 12.30
CA TRP A 6 3.15 -25.85 11.45
C TRP A 6 2.53 -24.57 12.02
N ALA A 7 2.65 -24.31 13.33
CA ALA A 7 2.17 -23.06 13.93
C ALA A 7 2.95 -21.85 13.38
N TRP A 8 4.22 -22.02 13.05
CA TRP A 8 5.04 -20.99 12.41
C TRP A 8 4.61 -20.71 10.98
N VAL A 9 4.34 -21.77 10.22
CA VAL A 9 3.83 -21.66 8.84
C VAL A 9 2.46 -20.98 8.85
N LEU A 10 1.55 -21.41 9.73
CA LEU A 10 0.25 -20.77 9.88
C LEU A 10 0.38 -19.30 10.26
N LEU A 11 1.25 -18.96 11.21
CA LEU A 11 1.48 -17.57 11.62
C LEU A 11 2.00 -16.73 10.46
N LEU A 12 2.92 -17.25 9.64
CA LEU A 12 3.42 -16.57 8.44
C LEU A 12 2.28 -16.24 7.47
N PHE A 13 1.41 -17.21 7.17
CA PHE A 13 0.29 -16.99 6.26
C PHE A 13 -0.75 -16.01 6.82
N VAL A 14 -1.06 -16.10 8.12
CA VAL A 14 -2.04 -15.18 8.74
C VAL A 14 -1.47 -13.77 8.88
N ASP A 15 -0.18 -13.63 9.23
CA ASP A 15 0.52 -12.34 9.26
C ASP A 15 0.55 -11.70 7.88
N ASP A 16 0.93 -12.44 6.84
CA ASP A 16 0.97 -11.91 5.48
C ASP A 16 -0.41 -11.56 4.92
N PHE A 17 -1.44 -12.35 5.27
CA PHE A 17 -2.81 -12.03 4.94
C PHE A 17 -3.31 -10.77 5.66
N ALA A 18 -2.99 -10.61 6.94
CA ALA A 18 -3.30 -9.39 7.69
C ALA A 18 -2.57 -8.17 7.08
N TYR A 19 -1.31 -8.33 6.70
CA TYR A 19 -0.53 -7.32 5.99
C TYR A 19 -1.20 -6.92 4.67
N TYR A 20 -1.63 -7.88 3.85
CA TYR A 20 -2.32 -7.60 2.60
C TYR A 20 -3.54 -6.69 2.79
N TRP A 21 -4.40 -6.98 3.78
CA TRP A 21 -5.57 -6.15 4.05
C TRP A 21 -5.23 -4.78 4.62
N PHE A 22 -4.26 -4.73 5.54
CA PHE A 22 -3.70 -3.47 6.02
C PHE A 22 -3.24 -2.61 4.84
N HIS A 23 -2.46 -3.20 3.93
CA HIS A 23 -1.82 -2.49 2.85
C HIS A 23 -2.84 -2.03 1.82
N ARG A 24 -3.75 -2.91 1.40
CA ARG A 24 -4.86 -2.58 0.51
C ARG A 24 -5.73 -1.46 1.05
N ILE A 25 -6.15 -1.54 2.31
CA ILE A 25 -7.01 -0.51 2.93
C ILE A 25 -6.25 0.82 3.07
N SER A 26 -4.93 0.78 3.27
CA SER A 26 -4.08 1.98 3.24
C SER A 26 -4.10 2.69 1.90
N HIS A 27 -4.27 1.97 0.80
CA HIS A 27 -4.41 2.56 -0.53
C HIS A 27 -5.86 2.88 -0.91
N GLU A 28 -6.85 2.19 -0.35
CA GLU A 28 -8.27 2.37 -0.69
C GLU A 28 -9.03 3.34 0.23
N SER A 29 -8.43 3.80 1.33
CA SER A 29 -9.04 4.75 2.27
C SER A 29 -8.09 5.90 2.61
N ARG A 30 -8.51 7.15 2.35
CA ARG A 30 -7.73 8.37 2.67
C ARG A 30 -7.23 8.44 4.11
N PHE A 31 -8.03 8.01 5.07
CA PHE A 31 -7.61 7.96 6.47
C PHE A 31 -6.37 7.08 6.67
N PHE A 32 -6.36 5.87 6.12
CA PHE A 32 -5.23 4.96 6.25
C PHE A 32 -4.07 5.35 5.34
N TRP A 33 -4.37 5.94 4.17
CA TRP A 33 -3.36 6.52 3.28
C TRP A 33 -2.49 7.55 3.99
N ASN A 34 -3.03 8.35 4.91
CA ASN A 34 -2.24 9.33 5.64
C ASN A 34 -1.11 8.70 6.50
N PHE A 35 -1.24 7.43 6.86
CA PHE A 35 -0.20 6.67 7.55
C PHE A 35 0.80 5.99 6.59
N HIS A 36 0.51 5.98 5.29
CA HIS A 36 1.26 5.21 4.30
C HIS A 36 1.90 6.06 3.19
N VAL A 37 1.32 7.21 2.85
CA VAL A 37 1.74 8.12 1.78
C VAL A 37 3.24 8.47 1.79
N VAL A 38 3.84 8.56 2.98
CA VAL A 38 5.28 8.88 3.14
C VAL A 38 6.14 7.83 2.43
N HIS A 39 5.73 6.56 2.47
CA HIS A 39 6.38 5.45 1.78
C HIS A 39 6.41 5.65 0.27
N HIS A 40 5.26 6.02 -0.32
CA HIS A 40 5.13 6.22 -1.77
C HIS A 40 5.63 7.58 -2.26
N SER A 41 5.88 8.54 -1.39
CA SER A 41 6.21 9.92 -1.78
C SER A 41 7.56 10.10 -2.50
N SER A 42 8.39 9.07 -2.62
CA SER A 42 9.69 9.15 -3.30
C SER A 42 9.53 9.02 -4.81
N ASN A 43 10.10 9.98 -5.56
CA ASN A 43 10.21 9.88 -7.03
C ASN A 43 11.36 8.98 -7.49
N GLN A 44 12.08 8.35 -6.56
CA GLN A 44 13.20 7.44 -6.81
C GLN A 44 12.91 6.11 -6.12
N TYR A 45 13.13 4.99 -6.81
CA TYR A 45 12.80 3.68 -6.29
C TYR A 45 14.05 2.85 -5.99
N ASN A 46 14.35 2.67 -4.71
CA ASN A 46 15.48 1.89 -4.22
C ASN A 46 15.22 1.42 -2.78
N LEU A 47 16.17 0.66 -2.21
CA LEU A 47 16.03 0.09 -0.87
C LEU A 47 15.78 1.14 0.23
N GLY A 48 16.18 2.40 0.03
CA GLY A 48 15.88 3.49 0.96
C GLY A 48 14.40 3.79 1.09
N VAL A 49 13.59 3.50 0.05
CA VAL A 49 12.13 3.63 0.08
C VAL A 49 11.50 2.71 1.12
N ALA A 50 12.05 1.51 1.31
CA ALA A 50 11.57 0.57 2.34
C ALA A 50 11.63 1.17 3.75
N GLY A 51 12.68 1.94 4.05
CA GLY A 51 12.86 2.62 5.33
C GLY A 51 12.08 3.93 5.48
N ARG A 52 11.48 4.45 4.40
CA ARG A 52 10.76 5.73 4.40
C ARG A 52 9.34 5.53 4.91
N GLN A 53 9.16 5.47 6.22
CA GLN A 53 7.86 5.26 6.86
C GLN A 53 7.28 6.54 7.46
N SER A 54 5.95 6.63 7.58
CA SER A 54 5.30 7.72 8.31
C SER A 54 5.60 7.58 9.81
N TRP A 55 5.80 8.70 10.48
CA TRP A 55 5.96 8.74 11.95
C TRP A 55 4.71 8.23 12.68
N PHE A 56 3.56 8.26 12.02
CA PHE A 56 2.28 7.91 12.60
C PHE A 56 1.83 6.48 12.27
N SER A 57 2.61 5.71 11.49
CA SER A 57 2.24 4.38 10.98
C SER A 57 1.71 3.44 12.08
N GLY A 58 2.27 3.50 13.29
CA GLY A 58 1.87 2.62 14.39
C GLY A 58 0.49 2.89 15.01
N ILE A 59 -0.17 4.03 14.73
CA ILE A 59 -1.39 4.45 15.45
C ILE A 59 -2.61 3.60 15.06
N ALA A 60 -2.73 3.25 13.78
CA ALA A 60 -3.93 2.59 13.26
C ALA A 60 -3.68 1.17 12.72
N HIS A 61 -2.44 0.84 12.31
CA HIS A 61 -2.18 -0.43 11.61
C HIS A 61 -2.32 -1.65 12.51
N TRP A 62 -2.14 -1.52 13.83
CA TRP A 62 -2.22 -2.63 14.78
C TRP A 62 -3.60 -3.33 14.77
N ILE A 63 -4.67 -2.62 14.36
CA ILE A 63 -6.03 -3.14 14.31
C ILE A 63 -6.13 -4.34 13.36
N PHE A 64 -5.38 -4.32 12.25
CA PHE A 64 -5.37 -5.42 11.26
C PHE A 64 -4.78 -6.72 11.81
N TYR A 65 -4.00 -6.64 12.89
CA TYR A 65 -3.32 -7.78 13.50
C TYR A 65 -4.04 -8.30 14.75
N ILE A 66 -5.17 -7.70 15.16
CA ILE A 66 -6.02 -8.20 16.26
C ILE A 66 -6.41 -9.69 16.05
N PRO A 67 -6.80 -10.15 14.84
CA PRO A 67 -7.12 -11.56 14.61
C PRO A 67 -5.99 -12.52 15.01
N ILE A 68 -4.72 -12.15 14.82
CA ILE A 68 -3.57 -12.98 15.21
C ILE A 68 -3.52 -13.17 16.74
N ALA A 69 -3.78 -12.09 17.49
CA ALA A 69 -3.85 -12.15 18.94
C ALA A 69 -5.02 -13.01 19.41
N LEU A 70 -6.20 -12.90 18.77
CA LEU A 70 -7.38 -13.70 19.08
C LEU A 70 -7.20 -15.19 18.75
N LEU A 71 -6.39 -15.53 17.74
CA LEU A 71 -5.99 -16.91 17.44
C LEU A 71 -5.01 -17.51 18.48
N GLY A 72 -4.58 -16.72 19.47
CA GLY A 72 -3.75 -17.17 20.58
C GLY A 72 -2.25 -17.24 20.28
N PHE A 73 -1.79 -16.60 19.20
CA PHE A 73 -0.36 -16.47 18.95
C PHE A 73 0.26 -15.49 19.96
N PRO A 74 1.38 -15.86 20.61
CA PRO A 74 2.00 -14.98 21.58
C PRO A 74 2.68 -13.81 20.88
N LEU A 75 2.66 -12.64 21.53
CA LEU A 75 3.19 -11.39 20.97
C LEU A 75 4.62 -11.52 20.43
N TRP A 76 5.52 -12.21 21.15
CA TRP A 76 6.91 -12.38 20.73
C TRP A 76 7.03 -13.15 19.40
N ALA A 77 6.16 -14.14 19.17
CA ALA A 77 6.18 -14.93 17.94
C ALA A 77 5.61 -14.12 16.77
N PHE A 78 4.55 -13.36 17.02
CA PHE A 78 4.03 -12.39 16.05
C PHE A 78 5.11 -11.37 15.67
N VAL A 79 5.75 -10.72 16.64
CA VAL A 79 6.80 -9.73 16.38
C VAL A 79 7.95 -10.34 15.56
N PHE A 80 8.37 -11.55 15.89
CA PHE A 80 9.39 -12.26 15.12
C PHE A 80 8.94 -12.52 13.67
N MET A 81 7.73 -13.06 13.48
CA MET A 81 7.23 -13.39 12.14
C MET A 81 6.95 -12.15 11.30
N HIS A 82 6.37 -11.12 11.91
CA HIS A 82 6.15 -9.82 11.29
C HIS A 82 7.48 -9.18 10.87
N GLY A 83 8.53 -9.34 11.69
CA GLY A 83 9.89 -8.95 11.32
C GLY A 83 10.41 -9.67 10.07
N ILE A 84 10.18 -10.99 9.95
CA ILE A 84 10.50 -11.74 8.73
C ILE A 84 9.73 -11.18 7.53
N ASN A 85 8.45 -10.85 7.71
CA ASN A 85 7.63 -10.26 6.67
C ASN A 85 8.20 -8.92 6.17
N LEU A 86 8.52 -8.01 7.09
CA LEU A 86 9.10 -6.72 6.74
C LEU A 86 10.49 -6.85 6.10
N ILE A 87 11.32 -7.81 6.54
CA ILE A 87 12.61 -8.10 5.92
C ILE A 87 12.43 -8.62 4.48
N TYR A 88 11.44 -9.48 4.25
CA TYR A 88 11.11 -9.94 2.91
C TYR A 88 10.72 -8.75 2.02
N GLN A 89 9.89 -7.84 2.53
CA GLN A 89 9.47 -6.68 1.76
C GLN A 89 10.59 -5.67 1.52
N PHE A 90 11.63 -5.64 2.35
CA PHE A 90 12.76 -4.75 2.14
C PHE A 90 13.47 -5.01 0.79
N TRP A 91 13.83 -6.27 0.50
CA TRP A 91 14.68 -6.57 -0.66
C TRP A 91 13.98 -6.38 -2.01
N ILE A 92 12.65 -6.42 -2.04
CA ILE A 92 11.87 -6.19 -3.26
C ILE A 92 11.81 -4.72 -3.70
N HIS A 93 12.35 -3.77 -2.91
CA HIS A 93 12.46 -2.36 -3.29
C HIS A 93 13.67 -2.09 -4.18
N THR A 94 13.65 -2.60 -5.41
CA THR A 94 14.73 -2.39 -6.37
C THR A 94 14.27 -2.40 -7.82
N GLU A 95 14.96 -1.63 -8.65
CA GLU A 95 14.82 -1.65 -10.11
C GLU A 95 15.79 -2.63 -10.77
N LEU A 96 16.75 -3.18 -10.02
CA LEU A 96 17.86 -3.98 -10.57
C LEU A 96 17.45 -5.38 -11.02
N ILE A 97 16.33 -5.90 -10.51
CA ILE A 97 15.84 -7.24 -10.80
C ILE A 97 14.58 -7.08 -11.64
N ASN A 98 14.66 -7.46 -12.92
CA ASN A 98 13.53 -7.31 -13.84
C ASN A 98 12.45 -8.35 -13.57
N ARG A 99 12.58 -9.58 -14.08
CA ARG A 99 11.60 -10.67 -13.90
C ARG A 99 12.23 -11.91 -13.25
N MET A 100 11.43 -12.66 -12.50
CA MET A 100 11.87 -13.86 -11.76
C MET A 100 11.14 -15.16 -12.14
N GLY A 101 10.36 -15.15 -13.22
CA GLY A 101 9.75 -16.35 -13.79
C GLY A 101 8.81 -17.07 -12.82
N TRP A 102 9.06 -18.36 -12.54
CA TRP A 102 8.17 -19.16 -11.67
C TRP A 102 8.01 -18.58 -10.26
N PHE A 103 9.00 -17.83 -9.76
CA PHE A 103 8.94 -17.23 -8.43
C PHE A 103 7.81 -16.20 -8.33
N GLU A 104 7.51 -15.49 -9.43
CA GLU A 104 6.41 -14.53 -9.55
C GLU A 104 5.02 -15.19 -9.50
N LEU A 105 4.94 -16.52 -9.56
CA LEU A 105 3.69 -17.22 -9.42
C LEU A 105 3.19 -17.20 -7.98
N VAL A 106 4.10 -17.27 -7.01
CA VAL A 106 3.79 -17.48 -5.58
C VAL A 106 4.20 -16.29 -4.72
N PHE A 107 5.30 -15.64 -5.05
CA PHE A 107 5.92 -14.63 -4.21
C PHE A 107 5.82 -13.22 -4.82
N ASN A 108 5.75 -12.22 -3.94
CA ASN A 108 5.92 -10.84 -4.32
C ASN A 108 7.38 -10.61 -4.73
N THR A 109 7.59 -9.88 -5.82
CA THR A 109 8.92 -9.71 -6.43
C THR A 109 9.19 -8.22 -6.67
N PRO A 110 10.42 -7.85 -7.02
CA PRO A 110 10.72 -6.47 -7.37
C PRO A 110 9.82 -5.92 -8.48
N SER A 111 9.48 -6.72 -9.50
CA SER A 111 8.57 -6.30 -10.57
C SER A 111 7.17 -5.97 -10.07
N HIS A 112 6.60 -6.87 -9.26
CA HIS A 112 5.28 -6.68 -8.68
C HIS A 112 5.24 -5.45 -7.76
N HIS A 113 6.31 -5.23 -6.97
CA HIS A 113 6.38 -4.13 -6.02
C HIS A 113 6.73 -2.79 -6.67
N ARG A 114 7.42 -2.79 -7.81
CA ARG A 114 7.53 -1.59 -8.66
C ARG A 114 6.15 -1.13 -9.12
N VAL A 115 5.34 -2.05 -9.69
CA VAL A 115 3.95 -1.75 -10.08
C VAL A 115 3.17 -1.16 -8.92
N HIS A 116 3.29 -1.74 -7.73
CA HIS A 116 2.65 -1.22 -6.53
C HIS A 116 3.02 0.24 -6.21
N HIS A 117 4.29 0.60 -6.39
CA HIS A 117 4.78 1.97 -6.21
C HIS A 117 4.52 2.89 -7.42
N GLY A 118 3.89 2.37 -8.46
CA GLY A 118 3.63 3.08 -9.71
C GLY A 118 2.48 4.06 -9.63
N THR A 119 2.66 5.18 -10.31
CA THR A 119 1.64 6.23 -10.52
C THR A 119 1.05 6.20 -11.92
N ASN A 120 1.48 5.27 -12.79
CA ASN A 120 0.84 5.00 -14.07
C ASN A 120 -0.62 4.60 -13.83
N GLU A 121 -1.54 5.06 -14.68
CA GLU A 121 -2.98 4.85 -14.48
C GLU A 121 -3.36 3.37 -14.29
N LYS A 122 -2.70 2.46 -15.01
CA LYS A 122 -2.95 1.01 -14.91
C LYS A 122 -2.39 0.35 -13.65
N TYR A 123 -1.45 1.01 -12.97
CA TYR A 123 -0.77 0.51 -11.78
C TYR A 123 -1.35 1.07 -10.47
N LEU A 124 -2.19 2.11 -10.55
CA LEU A 124 -2.86 2.65 -9.39
C LEU A 124 -3.71 1.59 -8.67
N ASP A 125 -3.54 1.52 -7.35
CA ASP A 125 -4.30 0.63 -6.48
C ASP A 125 -4.14 -0.86 -6.87
N LYS A 126 -2.89 -1.30 -7.10
CA LYS A 126 -2.51 -2.68 -7.48
C LYS A 126 -1.41 -3.26 -6.60
N ASN A 127 -1.32 -4.59 -6.59
CA ASN A 127 -0.22 -5.38 -6.02
C ASN A 127 0.09 -5.09 -4.54
N TYR A 128 -0.83 -5.38 -3.63
CA TYR A 128 -0.71 -5.07 -2.20
C TYR A 128 0.01 -6.13 -1.35
N ALA A 129 0.32 -7.30 -1.89
CA ALA A 129 0.90 -8.40 -1.12
C ALA A 129 2.22 -8.02 -0.44
N GLY A 130 2.48 -8.59 0.74
CA GLY A 130 3.78 -8.49 1.40
C GLY A 130 4.75 -9.52 0.82
N ILE A 131 4.60 -10.77 1.25
CA ILE A 131 5.41 -11.91 0.83
C ILE A 131 4.76 -12.66 -0.33
N PHE A 132 3.47 -13.00 -0.23
CA PHE A 132 2.83 -13.90 -1.19
C PHE A 132 1.92 -13.16 -2.15
N ILE A 133 2.30 -13.07 -3.43
CA ILE A 133 1.50 -12.43 -4.49
C ILE A 133 0.17 -13.14 -4.75
N ILE A 134 0.00 -14.34 -4.19
CA ILE A 134 -1.24 -15.13 -4.28
C ILE A 134 -2.45 -14.33 -3.78
N TRP A 135 -2.29 -13.42 -2.81
CA TRP A 135 -3.39 -12.61 -2.30
C TRP A 135 -3.91 -11.65 -3.36
N ASP A 136 -3.01 -10.98 -4.09
CA ASP A 136 -3.42 -10.09 -5.19
C ASP A 136 -4.12 -10.85 -6.31
N LYS A 137 -3.65 -12.05 -6.62
CA LYS A 137 -4.28 -12.91 -7.64
C LYS A 137 -5.65 -13.39 -7.19
N LEU A 138 -5.79 -13.79 -5.91
CA LEU A 138 -7.03 -14.26 -5.32
C LEU A 138 -8.09 -13.15 -5.27
N PHE A 139 -7.69 -11.92 -4.92
CA PHE A 139 -8.59 -10.79 -4.73
C PHE A 139 -8.67 -9.83 -5.93
N GLY A 140 -8.08 -10.19 -7.07
CA GLY A 140 -8.20 -9.46 -8.34
C GLY A 140 -7.49 -8.11 -8.39
N THR A 141 -6.45 -7.92 -7.58
CA THR A 141 -5.64 -6.68 -7.52
C THR A 141 -4.28 -6.84 -8.20
N PHE A 142 -3.97 -8.03 -8.72
CA PHE A 142 -2.73 -8.31 -9.44
C PHE A 142 -2.68 -7.64 -10.83
N VAL A 143 -1.59 -6.97 -11.12
CA VAL A 143 -1.22 -6.45 -12.46
C VAL A 143 0.27 -6.69 -12.69
N GLU A 144 0.63 -7.09 -13.91
CA GLU A 144 2.01 -7.26 -14.32
C GLU A 144 2.67 -5.93 -14.71
N GLU A 145 4.01 -5.87 -14.60
CA GLU A 145 4.79 -4.73 -15.09
C GLU A 145 5.01 -4.85 -16.61
N GLU A 146 4.26 -4.10 -17.41
CA GLU A 146 4.37 -4.15 -18.88
C GLU A 146 4.97 -2.86 -19.49
N GLU A 147 5.07 -1.80 -18.70
CA GLU A 147 5.66 -0.51 -19.09
C GLU A 147 6.51 0.07 -17.96
N GLU A 148 7.41 0.99 -18.30
CA GLU A 148 8.24 1.72 -17.36
C GLU A 148 7.39 2.38 -16.26
N VAL A 149 7.76 2.10 -15.02
CA VAL A 149 7.02 2.56 -13.85
C VAL A 149 7.44 3.97 -13.47
N LYS A 150 6.45 4.86 -13.30
CA LYS A 150 6.64 6.21 -12.79
C LYS A 150 6.36 6.23 -11.29
N TYR A 151 7.36 6.58 -10.49
CA TYR A 151 7.25 6.59 -9.03
C TYR A 151 6.80 7.92 -8.45
N GLY A 152 6.43 7.90 -7.17
CA GLY A 152 5.98 9.04 -6.40
C GLY A 152 4.50 8.93 -6.04
N ILE A 153 3.86 10.07 -5.87
CA ILE A 153 2.41 10.17 -5.65
C ILE A 153 1.80 11.11 -6.69
N ILE A 154 0.51 10.91 -7.01
CA ILE A 154 -0.21 11.66 -8.06
C ILE A 154 -0.10 13.18 -7.86
N LYS A 155 -0.06 13.65 -6.61
CA LYS A 155 0.18 15.04 -6.24
C LYS A 155 1.57 15.15 -5.57
N PRO A 156 2.63 15.45 -6.32
CA PRO A 156 4.00 15.42 -5.79
C PRO A 156 4.21 16.37 -4.60
N ILE A 157 4.98 15.90 -3.61
CA ILE A 157 5.42 16.72 -2.46
C ILE A 157 6.72 17.44 -2.82
N ASN A 158 6.65 18.72 -3.13
CA ASN A 158 7.83 19.54 -3.40
C ASN A 158 8.37 20.20 -2.12
N SER A 159 8.73 19.40 -1.12
CA SER A 159 9.24 19.89 0.17
C SER A 159 10.20 18.90 0.82
N TYR A 160 11.23 19.43 1.48
CA TYR A 160 12.16 18.66 2.31
C TYR A 160 11.83 18.76 3.81
N ASN A 161 10.77 19.48 4.18
CA ASN A 161 10.39 19.62 5.58
C ASN A 161 9.75 18.30 6.08
N PRO A 162 10.36 17.60 7.04
CA PRO A 162 9.87 16.30 7.50
C PRO A 162 8.50 16.38 8.18
N LEU A 163 8.18 17.51 8.83
CA LEU A 163 6.85 17.72 9.40
C LEU A 163 5.80 17.80 8.29
N TRP A 164 6.07 18.55 7.22
CA TRP A 164 5.14 18.66 6.10
C TRP A 164 4.97 17.33 5.36
N ILE A 165 6.06 16.61 5.09
CA ILE A 165 6.02 15.28 4.45
C ILE A 165 5.09 14.33 5.23
N ASN A 166 5.15 14.34 6.56
CA ASN A 166 4.34 13.46 7.41
C ASN A 166 2.89 13.96 7.63
N THR A 167 2.59 15.24 7.36
CA THR A 167 1.29 15.84 7.73
C THR A 167 0.45 16.33 6.56
N HIS A 168 1.03 16.58 5.38
CA HIS A 168 0.32 17.17 4.23
C HIS A 168 -0.98 16.45 3.87
N ALA A 169 -0.97 15.11 3.83
CA ALA A 169 -2.14 14.31 3.44
C ALA A 169 -3.31 14.46 4.43
N TRP A 170 -3.02 14.65 5.72
CA TRP A 170 -4.04 14.99 6.72
C TRP A 170 -4.68 16.35 6.44
N PHE A 171 -3.87 17.37 6.10
CA PHE A 171 -4.38 18.68 5.72
C PHE A 171 -5.22 18.61 4.44
N GLU A 172 -4.77 17.90 3.41
CA GLU A 172 -5.52 17.71 2.16
C GLU A 172 -6.88 17.04 2.40
N MET A 173 -6.92 16.02 3.27
CA MET A 173 -8.16 15.35 3.65
C MET A 173 -9.12 16.31 4.35
N ILE A 174 -8.64 17.10 5.33
CA ILE A 174 -9.45 18.07 6.07
C ILE A 174 -9.98 19.17 5.15
N GLU A 175 -9.13 19.72 4.27
CA GLU A 175 -9.55 20.71 3.28
C GLU A 175 -10.61 20.13 2.33
N ALA A 176 -10.42 18.90 1.84
CA ALA A 176 -11.43 18.23 1.03
C ALA A 176 -12.76 18.07 1.77
N MET A 177 -12.76 17.76 3.07
CA MET A 177 -13.97 17.67 3.89
C MET A 177 -14.69 19.02 4.04
N LYS A 178 -13.95 20.14 4.16
CA LYS A 178 -14.52 21.49 4.27
C LYS A 178 -15.32 21.89 3.03
N THR A 179 -14.97 21.37 1.85
CA THR A 179 -15.71 21.64 0.60
C THR A 179 -17.07 20.92 0.52
N LYS A 180 -17.37 19.99 1.43
CA LYS A 180 -18.59 19.15 1.37
C LYS A 180 -19.63 19.63 2.37
N ASN A 181 -20.84 19.86 1.88
CA ASN A 181 -21.98 20.29 2.70
C ASN A 181 -22.71 19.12 3.41
N SER A 182 -22.58 17.89 2.89
CA SER A 182 -23.25 16.71 3.46
C SER A 182 -22.31 15.84 4.31
N ILE A 183 -22.86 15.17 5.32
CA ILE A 183 -22.13 14.20 6.15
C ILE A 183 -21.59 13.06 5.27
N TYR A 184 -22.40 12.56 4.34
CA TYR A 184 -21.97 11.54 3.39
C TYR A 184 -20.77 11.98 2.54
N GLY A 185 -20.79 13.22 2.03
CA GLY A 185 -19.66 13.78 1.29
C GLY A 185 -18.38 13.87 2.14
N LYS A 186 -18.51 14.30 3.40
CA LYS A 186 -17.38 14.33 4.35
C LYS A 186 -16.83 12.94 4.65
N LEU A 187 -17.69 11.96 4.89
CA LEU A 187 -17.28 10.57 5.12
C LEU A 187 -16.56 9.98 3.91
N ARG A 188 -17.00 10.29 2.68
CA ARG A 188 -16.28 9.89 1.48
C ARG A 188 -14.87 10.49 1.40
N CYS A 189 -14.67 11.74 1.82
CA CYS A 189 -13.34 12.32 1.89
C CYS A 189 -12.41 11.60 2.88
N VAL A 190 -12.95 10.82 3.83
CA VAL A 190 -12.15 10.08 4.83
C VAL A 190 -11.94 8.62 4.42
N PHE A 191 -12.99 7.95 3.93
CA PHE A 191 -13.00 6.50 3.75
C PHE A 191 -12.95 6.04 2.30
N ALA A 192 -13.07 6.94 1.31
CA ALA A 192 -12.86 6.57 -0.09
C ALA A 192 -11.38 6.64 -0.47
N SER A 193 -11.05 6.09 -1.63
CA SER A 193 -9.69 6.08 -2.17
C SER A 193 -9.13 7.51 -2.31
N PRO A 194 -7.85 7.74 -1.96
CA PRO A 194 -7.15 9.00 -2.25
C PRO A 194 -7.24 9.36 -3.74
N ASN A 195 -7.27 8.35 -4.61
CA ASN A 195 -7.31 8.48 -6.08
C ASN A 195 -8.71 8.76 -6.63
N MET A 196 -9.75 8.93 -5.80
CA MET A 196 -11.13 9.15 -6.29
C MET A 196 -11.24 10.36 -7.23
N ASP A 197 -10.57 11.46 -6.90
CA ASP A 197 -10.64 12.70 -7.67
C ASP A 197 -9.92 12.56 -9.04
N PHE A 198 -8.88 11.71 -9.09
CA PHE A 198 -8.19 11.37 -10.34
C PHE A 198 -9.05 10.46 -11.23
N LYS A 199 -9.71 9.46 -10.64
CA LYS A 199 -10.61 8.55 -11.38
C LYS A 199 -11.85 9.27 -11.94
N GLU A 200 -12.29 10.35 -11.29
CA GLU A 200 -13.39 11.18 -11.80
C GLU A 200 -12.94 12.11 -12.94
N SER A 201 -11.72 12.68 -12.85
CA SER A 201 -11.17 13.53 -13.91
C SER A 201 -10.79 12.74 -15.17
N SER A 202 -10.20 11.53 -15.04
CA SER A 202 -9.84 10.70 -16.18
C SER A 202 -11.08 10.24 -16.97
N LYS A 203 -12.16 9.84 -16.28
CA LYS A 203 -13.45 9.52 -16.92
C LYS A 203 -14.06 10.72 -17.66
N THR A 204 -13.88 11.93 -17.15
CA THR A 204 -14.40 13.15 -17.79
C THR A 204 -13.63 13.50 -19.07
N ILE A 205 -12.33 13.18 -19.13
CA ILE A 205 -11.49 13.41 -20.32
C ILE A 205 -11.78 12.39 -21.42
N VAL A 206 -11.95 11.10 -21.06
CA VAL A 206 -12.28 10.04 -22.03
C VAL A 206 -13.73 10.16 -22.55
N GLY A 207 -14.63 10.79 -21.79
CA GLY A 207 -16.03 10.99 -22.15
C GLY A 207 -16.33 12.17 -23.08
N LYS A 208 -15.33 12.97 -23.50
CA LYS A 208 -15.55 14.01 -24.52
C LYS A 208 -15.34 13.40 -25.92
N PRO A 209 -16.38 13.29 -26.76
CA PRO A 209 -16.15 13.04 -28.18
C PRO A 209 -15.30 14.20 -28.70
N ASN A 210 -14.22 13.87 -29.42
CA ASN A 210 -13.43 14.84 -30.17
C ASN A 210 -14.38 15.63 -31.08
N GLN A 211 -14.74 16.85 -30.67
CA GLN A 211 -15.32 17.82 -31.59
C GLN A 211 -14.15 18.49 -32.30
N ILE A 212 -13.87 17.97 -33.50
CA ILE A 212 -13.17 18.69 -34.57
C ILE A 212 -14.22 19.54 -35.28
#